data_AF-A0A8T3A637-F1
#
_entry.id   AF-A0A8T3A637-F1
#
_cell.length_a   1.000
_cell.length_b   1.000
_cell.length_c   1.000
_cell.angle_alpha   90.00
_cell.angle_beta   90.00
_cell.angle_gamma   90.00
#
_symmetry.space_group_name_H-M   'P 1'
#
loop_
_entity.id
_entity.type
_entity.pdbx_description
1 polymer ?
#
loop_
_entity_poly.entity_id
_entity_poly.type
_entity_poly.pdbx_seq_one_letter_code
_entity_poly.pdbx_strand_id
1 'polypeptide(L)'
;MLRCSRASDPNGPMYYNGIYHLFYQFNPLQPVWGNIVWAHSYSTDMINWKPLQHAIYPTKPFDINGCWSGSATILPGNKPVIIYTGIDGQNRQVQNVAFPKNLSDPYLREWVKPDYNPVIKPEGEINSSAFRDPTTAWYGPDSHWKTIIGSRKGRLGMAVLYKSRDFVKWVKAENPLHSSQNSGMWECPDFFPVLPKPMLGVDNSVTRNGLKHVFKVSLDETRYDYYTIGTYDFIHNKYVPNGLSRITTQG
;
A
#
# COMPACT_ATOMS: atom_id res chain seq x y z
N MET A 1 22.80 -3.84 2.19
CA MET A 1 23.03 -2.38 2.24
C MET A 1 23.54 -1.95 0.86
N LEU A 2 22.99 -0.90 0.25
CA LEU A 2 23.34 -0.47 -1.11
C LEU A 2 24.75 0.11 -1.17
N ARG A 3 25.42 -0.04 -2.32
CA ARG A 3 26.82 0.38 -2.49
C ARG A 3 27.00 1.90 -2.52
N CYS A 4 26.02 2.64 -3.03
CA CYS A 4 26.03 4.11 -3.07
C CYS A 4 24.58 4.63 -3.04
N SER A 5 24.32 5.68 -2.26
CA SER A 5 23.04 6.41 -2.13
C SER A 5 22.02 5.89 -1.09
N ARG A 6 21.01 6.72 -0.80
CA ARG A 6 20.01 6.54 0.25
C ARG A 6 18.85 5.68 -0.26
N ALA A 7 18.53 4.64 0.50
CA ALA A 7 17.25 3.95 0.43
C ALA A 7 16.39 4.30 1.64
N SER A 8 15.09 4.38 1.43
CA SER A 8 14.09 4.56 2.50
C SER A 8 13.12 3.37 2.50
N ASP A 9 11.89 3.58 2.05
CA ASP A 9 10.80 2.66 2.28
C ASP A 9 10.95 1.37 1.45
N PRO A 10 10.68 0.18 2.04
CA PRO A 10 10.45 -1.02 1.25
C PRO A 10 9.14 -0.88 0.48
N ASN A 11 9.14 -1.31 -0.78
CA ASN A 11 8.03 -1.14 -1.70
C ASN A 11 7.68 -2.47 -2.37
N GLY A 12 6.39 -2.74 -2.52
CA GLY A 12 5.85 -3.93 -3.20
C GLY A 12 6.57 -5.26 -2.96
N PRO A 13 6.92 -5.64 -1.72
CA PRO A 13 7.53 -6.94 -1.47
C PRO A 13 6.57 -8.05 -1.91
N MET A 14 7.05 -9.00 -2.72
CA MET A 14 6.21 -10.10 -3.20
C MET A 14 7.02 -11.34 -3.54
N TYR A 15 6.34 -12.47 -3.57
CA TYR A 15 6.86 -13.74 -4.07
C TYR A 15 6.14 -14.08 -5.38
N TYR A 16 6.90 -14.29 -6.45
CA TYR A 16 6.37 -14.58 -7.77
C TYR A 16 7.20 -15.70 -8.43
N ASN A 17 6.54 -16.80 -8.81
CA ASN A 17 7.13 -17.92 -9.55
C ASN A 17 8.49 -18.43 -9.02
N GLY A 18 8.63 -18.58 -7.69
CA GLY A 18 9.89 -19.07 -7.08
C GLY A 18 10.86 -17.97 -6.65
N ILE A 19 10.54 -16.70 -6.89
CA ILE A 19 11.45 -15.58 -6.69
C ILE A 19 10.82 -14.54 -5.75
N TYR A 20 11.59 -14.12 -4.75
CA TYR A 20 11.27 -12.97 -3.92
C TYR A 20 11.71 -11.69 -4.63
N HIS A 21 10.83 -10.70 -4.69
CA HIS A 21 11.11 -9.37 -5.21
C HIS A 21 11.00 -8.36 -4.08
N LEU A 22 11.96 -7.43 -4.03
CA LEU A 22 11.95 -6.28 -3.16
C LEU A 22 12.19 -5.04 -4.01
N PHE A 23 11.24 -4.13 -3.98
CA PHE A 23 11.43 -2.77 -4.46
C PHE A 23 11.69 -1.85 -3.28
N TYR A 24 12.29 -0.70 -3.53
CA TYR A 24 12.55 0.27 -2.47
C TYR A 24 12.73 1.66 -3.06
N GLN A 25 12.31 2.67 -2.29
CA GLN A 25 12.61 4.05 -2.62
C GLN A 25 14.11 4.26 -2.68
N PHE A 26 14.59 4.84 -3.78
CA PHE A 26 16.00 5.08 -4.03
C PHE A 26 16.18 6.43 -4.71
N ASN A 27 17.19 7.19 -4.27
CA ASN A 27 17.65 8.38 -4.99
C ASN A 27 18.85 7.99 -5.85
N PRO A 28 18.75 7.97 -7.19
CA PRO A 28 19.87 7.55 -8.04
C PRO A 28 20.99 8.58 -8.13
N LEU A 29 20.78 9.81 -7.66
CA LEU A 29 21.71 10.92 -7.85
C LEU A 29 22.47 11.31 -6.57
N GLN A 30 21.84 11.22 -5.40
CA GLN A 30 22.41 11.75 -4.15
C GLN A 30 22.01 10.93 -2.92
N PRO A 31 22.85 10.86 -1.86
CA PRO A 31 22.55 10.15 -0.61
C PRO A 31 21.57 10.91 0.32
N VAL A 32 20.64 11.68 -0.25
CA VAL A 32 19.58 12.41 0.45
C VAL A 32 18.21 12.06 -0.13
N TRP A 33 17.13 12.38 0.56
CA TRP A 33 15.79 12.11 0.04
C TRP A 33 15.47 13.11 -1.09
N GLY A 34 14.97 12.61 -2.22
CA GLY A 34 14.68 13.39 -3.44
C GLY A 34 14.83 12.53 -4.69
N ASN A 35 14.23 12.95 -5.83
CA ASN A 35 14.30 12.21 -7.10
C ASN A 35 13.98 10.71 -6.97
N ILE A 36 12.96 10.39 -6.17
CA ILE A 36 12.68 9.02 -5.74
C ILE A 36 12.19 8.16 -6.91
N VAL A 37 12.86 7.02 -7.08
CA VAL A 37 12.49 5.91 -7.96
C VAL A 37 12.33 4.63 -7.14
N TRP A 38 11.71 3.61 -7.73
CA TRP A 38 11.69 2.25 -7.18
C TRP A 38 12.85 1.46 -7.78
N ALA A 39 13.94 1.34 -7.01
CA ALA A 39 14.97 0.36 -7.32
C ALA A 39 14.45 -1.05 -7.03
N HIS A 40 15.05 -2.06 -7.66
CA HIS A 40 14.53 -3.43 -7.66
C HIS A 40 15.65 -4.44 -7.41
N SER A 41 15.40 -5.38 -6.51
CA SER A 41 16.26 -6.53 -6.27
C SER A 41 15.43 -7.80 -6.18
N TYR A 42 16.03 -8.93 -6.52
CA TYR A 42 15.42 -10.24 -6.37
C TYR A 42 16.28 -11.20 -5.53
N SER A 43 15.63 -12.21 -4.96
CA SER A 43 16.27 -13.25 -4.14
C SER A 43 15.52 -14.57 -4.27
N THR A 44 16.20 -15.69 -4.00
CA THR A 44 15.59 -17.02 -3.87
C THR A 44 15.54 -17.52 -2.43
N ASP A 45 16.11 -16.79 -1.48
CA ASP A 45 16.25 -17.19 -0.07
C ASP A 45 15.97 -16.04 0.92
N MET A 46 15.55 -14.87 0.42
CA MET A 46 15.36 -13.60 1.16
C MET A 46 16.62 -13.04 1.83
N ILE A 47 17.80 -13.64 1.60
CA ILE A 47 19.07 -13.25 2.22
C ILE A 47 20.02 -12.70 1.16
N ASN A 48 20.22 -13.44 0.07
CA ASN A 48 21.10 -13.09 -1.03
C ASN A 48 20.31 -12.34 -2.10
N TRP A 49 20.53 -11.03 -2.18
CA TRP A 49 19.81 -10.13 -3.09
C TRP A 49 20.67 -9.73 -4.29
N LYS A 50 20.11 -9.89 -5.49
CA LYS A 50 20.72 -9.47 -6.75
C LYS A 50 20.00 -8.24 -7.30
N PRO A 51 20.73 -7.15 -7.63
CA PRO A 51 20.11 -5.93 -8.14
C PRO A 51 19.60 -6.10 -9.57
N LEU A 52 18.54 -5.37 -9.90
CA LEU A 52 17.98 -5.20 -11.23
C LEU A 52 17.92 -3.70 -11.58
N GLN A 53 17.44 -3.40 -12.79
CA GLN A 53 17.17 -2.03 -13.23
C GLN A 53 16.04 -1.41 -12.40
N HIS A 54 15.96 -0.08 -12.35
CA HIS A 54 14.84 0.60 -11.69
C HIS A 54 13.51 0.21 -12.35
N ALA A 55 12.55 -0.23 -11.54
CA ALA A 55 11.28 -0.76 -12.03
C ALA A 55 10.26 0.33 -12.32
N ILE A 56 10.15 1.32 -11.43
CA ILE A 56 9.21 2.44 -11.53
C ILE A 56 9.96 3.74 -11.29
N TYR A 57 9.89 4.66 -12.24
CA TYR A 57 10.52 5.98 -12.19
C TYR A 57 9.66 7.00 -12.95
N PRO A 58 9.84 8.32 -12.72
CA PRO A 58 9.04 9.36 -13.36
C PRO A 58 9.14 9.29 -14.89
N THR A 59 8.00 9.06 -15.57
CA THR A 59 7.94 9.07 -17.04
C THR A 59 6.63 9.60 -17.62
N LYS A 60 5.63 9.87 -16.78
CA LYS A 60 4.28 10.24 -17.21
C LYS A 60 3.74 11.39 -16.34
N PRO A 61 2.72 12.15 -16.80
CA PRO A 61 2.21 13.30 -16.06
C PRO A 61 1.76 13.01 -14.61
N PHE A 62 1.26 11.80 -14.34
CA PHE A 62 0.75 11.38 -13.04
C PHE A 62 1.85 11.00 -12.02
N ASP A 63 3.12 10.94 -12.43
CA ASP A 63 4.26 10.65 -11.55
C ASP A 63 5.50 11.48 -11.88
N ILE A 64 5.34 12.55 -12.65
CA ILE A 64 6.43 13.34 -13.22
C ILE A 64 7.35 13.93 -12.15
N ASN A 65 6.82 14.21 -10.96
CA ASN A 65 7.54 14.79 -9.84
C ASN A 65 8.00 13.74 -8.80
N GLY A 66 7.72 12.45 -9.01
CA GLY A 66 8.21 11.37 -8.15
C GLY A 66 7.34 10.11 -8.11
N CYS A 67 7.97 8.97 -7.83
CA CYS A 67 7.32 7.68 -7.60
C CYS A 67 7.51 7.25 -6.15
N TRP A 68 6.52 7.53 -5.30
CA TRP A 68 6.53 7.24 -3.86
C TRP A 68 6.02 5.83 -3.58
N SER A 69 5.92 5.50 -2.30
CA SER A 69 5.63 4.16 -1.79
C SER A 69 4.30 3.57 -2.27
N GLY A 70 4.21 2.26 -2.13
CA GLY A 70 3.12 1.46 -2.64
C GLY A 70 3.37 -0.03 -2.45
N SER A 71 2.42 -0.83 -2.88
CA SER A 71 2.32 -2.25 -2.56
C SER A 71 1.98 -3.08 -3.79
N ALA A 72 2.39 -4.35 -3.77
CA ALA A 72 2.09 -5.32 -4.81
C ALA A 72 0.86 -6.16 -4.41
N THR A 73 0.01 -6.50 -5.38
CA THR A 73 -1.12 -7.42 -5.21
C THR A 73 -1.03 -8.51 -6.27
N ILE A 74 -1.26 -9.77 -5.90
CA ILE A 74 -1.34 -10.88 -6.86
C ILE A 74 -2.80 -11.07 -7.26
N LEU A 75 -3.16 -10.67 -8.48
CA LEU A 75 -4.50 -10.85 -9.02
C LEU A 75 -4.73 -12.31 -9.47
N PRO A 76 -6.01 -12.74 -9.60
CA PRO A 76 -6.38 -14.04 -10.16
C PRO A 76 -5.64 -14.35 -11.48
N GLY A 77 -5.23 -15.61 -11.62
CA GLY A 77 -4.38 -16.04 -12.73
C GLY A 77 -2.90 -15.71 -12.54
N ASN A 78 -2.45 -15.49 -11.30
CA ASN A 78 -1.05 -15.24 -10.94
C ASN A 78 -0.47 -14.01 -11.68
N LYS A 79 -1.19 -12.88 -11.58
CA LYS A 79 -0.83 -11.63 -12.25
C LYS A 79 -0.49 -10.56 -11.20
N PRO A 80 0.80 -10.25 -10.97
CA PRO A 80 1.17 -9.19 -10.04
C PRO A 80 0.81 -7.83 -10.63
N VAL A 81 0.31 -6.95 -9.78
CA VAL A 81 0.08 -5.53 -10.05
C VAL A 81 0.66 -4.72 -8.90
N ILE A 82 1.27 -3.58 -9.20
CA ILE A 82 1.68 -2.60 -8.19
C ILE A 82 0.68 -1.47 -8.19
N ILE A 83 0.22 -1.07 -7.01
CA ILE A 83 -0.42 0.23 -6.78
C ILE A 83 0.58 1.11 -6.01
N TYR A 84 0.82 2.33 -6.47
CA TYR A 84 1.81 3.24 -5.88
C TYR A 84 1.38 4.70 -5.95
N THR A 85 1.96 5.53 -5.09
CA THR A 85 1.73 6.97 -5.11
C THR A 85 2.66 7.65 -6.13
N GLY A 86 2.10 8.37 -7.09
CA GLY A 86 2.84 9.32 -7.91
C GLY A 86 2.63 10.76 -7.44
N ILE A 87 3.60 11.61 -7.72
CA ILE A 87 3.47 13.06 -7.57
C ILE A 87 3.23 13.66 -8.96
N ASP A 88 2.04 14.20 -9.18
CA ASP A 88 1.66 14.78 -10.46
C ASP A 88 2.29 16.17 -10.69
N GLY A 89 2.09 16.72 -11.88
CA GLY A 89 2.61 18.06 -12.25
C GLY A 89 2.08 19.23 -11.40
N GLN A 90 1.05 19.01 -10.58
CA GLN A 90 0.53 19.99 -9.61
C GLN A 90 0.99 19.68 -8.18
N ASN A 91 1.97 18.79 -7.99
CA ASN A 91 2.45 18.33 -6.69
C ASN A 91 1.37 17.67 -5.81
N ARG A 92 0.37 17.05 -6.44
CA ARG A 92 -0.64 16.26 -5.73
C ARG A 92 -0.20 14.80 -5.67
N GLN A 93 -0.46 14.17 -4.53
CA GLN A 93 -0.29 12.74 -4.36
C GLN A 93 -1.49 12.03 -4.99
N VAL A 94 -1.22 11.19 -5.99
CA VAL A 94 -2.23 10.42 -6.75
C VAL A 94 -1.83 8.95 -6.77
N GLN A 95 -2.79 8.02 -6.88
CA GLN A 95 -2.48 6.59 -6.90
C GLN A 95 -2.57 6.03 -8.31
N ASN A 96 -1.51 5.33 -8.69
CA ASN A 96 -1.27 4.80 -10.02
C ASN A 96 -1.11 3.28 -9.94
N VAL A 97 -1.43 2.59 -11.04
CA VAL A 97 -1.12 1.17 -11.20
C VAL A 97 -0.01 0.93 -12.20
N ALA A 98 0.80 -0.10 -11.96
CA ALA A 98 1.80 -0.60 -12.87
C ALA A 98 1.70 -2.13 -13.00
N PHE A 99 1.94 -2.65 -14.21
CA PHE A 99 1.86 -4.07 -14.53
C PHE A 99 3.17 -4.55 -15.14
N PRO A 100 3.61 -5.79 -14.89
CA PRO A 100 4.76 -6.32 -15.61
C PRO A 100 4.51 -6.33 -17.11
N LYS A 101 5.50 -5.90 -17.88
CA LYS A 101 5.46 -5.92 -19.35
C LYS A 101 5.48 -7.36 -19.89
N ASN A 102 6.16 -8.26 -19.20
CA ASN A 102 6.30 -9.67 -19.57
C ASN A 102 6.16 -10.56 -18.34
N LEU A 103 5.03 -11.28 -18.23
CA LEU A 103 4.79 -12.22 -17.13
C LEU A 103 5.64 -13.49 -17.20
N SER A 104 6.22 -13.80 -18.37
CA SER A 104 7.17 -14.90 -18.52
C SER A 104 8.58 -14.54 -18.07
N ASP A 105 8.88 -13.26 -17.81
CA ASP A 105 10.14 -12.86 -17.18
C ASP A 105 10.05 -13.09 -15.66
N PRO A 106 10.73 -14.10 -15.10
CA PRO A 106 10.61 -14.41 -13.68
C PRO A 106 11.19 -13.29 -12.80
N TYR A 107 12.01 -12.40 -13.37
CA TYR A 107 12.61 -11.26 -12.67
C TYR A 107 11.74 -10.00 -12.72
N LEU A 108 10.68 -9.97 -13.53
CA LEU A 108 9.75 -8.85 -13.67
C LEU A 108 10.48 -7.51 -13.85
N ARG A 109 11.43 -7.46 -14.79
CA ARG A 109 12.35 -6.30 -14.94
C ARG A 109 11.68 -5.04 -15.45
N GLU A 110 10.72 -5.18 -16.36
CA GLU A 110 10.05 -4.06 -17.02
C GLU A 110 8.59 -3.95 -16.57
N TRP A 111 8.16 -2.74 -16.21
CA TRP A 111 6.80 -2.42 -15.78
C TRP A 111 6.17 -1.37 -16.68
N VAL A 112 4.91 -1.59 -17.04
CA VAL A 112 4.08 -0.70 -17.86
C VAL A 112 3.11 0.05 -16.95
N LYS A 113 3.08 1.37 -17.12
CA LYS A 113 2.15 2.28 -16.45
C LYS A 113 1.08 2.70 -17.45
N PRO A 114 -0.19 2.26 -17.32
CA PRO A 114 -1.23 2.59 -18.28
C PRO A 114 -1.56 4.09 -18.33
N ASP A 115 -2.00 4.58 -19.49
CA ASP A 115 -2.33 5.99 -19.70
C ASP A 115 -3.62 6.44 -18.99
N TYR A 116 -4.43 5.50 -18.49
CA TYR A 116 -5.61 5.82 -17.68
C TYR A 116 -5.26 6.19 -16.23
N ASN A 117 -4.00 6.12 -15.82
CA ASN A 117 -3.56 6.61 -14.53
C ASN A 117 -3.74 8.15 -14.40
N PRO A 118 -4.00 8.68 -13.20
CA PRO A 118 -4.13 7.96 -11.94
C PRO A 118 -5.48 7.25 -11.80
N VAL A 119 -5.48 6.06 -11.18
CA VAL A 119 -6.71 5.29 -10.89
C VAL A 119 -7.46 5.80 -9.67
N ILE A 120 -6.76 6.48 -8.75
CA ILE A 120 -7.35 7.14 -7.58
C ILE A 120 -6.69 8.51 -7.44
N LYS A 121 -7.51 9.56 -7.35
CA LYS A 121 -7.05 10.95 -7.16
C LYS A 121 -7.69 11.54 -5.91
N PRO A 122 -7.06 12.55 -5.27
CA PRO A 122 -7.69 13.25 -4.16
C PRO A 122 -8.93 13.99 -4.67
N GLU A 123 -10.09 13.70 -4.07
CA GLU A 123 -11.38 14.32 -4.38
C GLU A 123 -12.09 14.80 -3.10
N GLY A 124 -12.96 15.81 -3.26
CA GLY A 124 -13.71 16.39 -2.15
C GLY A 124 -12.79 16.97 -1.07
N GLU A 125 -12.94 16.51 0.16
CA GLU A 125 -12.16 16.98 1.31
C GLU A 125 -10.80 16.27 1.51
N ILE A 126 -10.38 15.38 0.59
CA ILE A 126 -9.08 14.69 0.70
C ILE A 126 -7.96 15.70 0.49
N ASN A 127 -7.04 15.78 1.46
CA ASN A 127 -5.85 16.62 1.37
C ASN A 127 -4.86 16.03 0.34
N SER A 128 -4.65 16.72 -0.78
CA SER A 128 -3.77 16.26 -1.87
C SER A 128 -2.29 16.13 -1.50
N SER A 129 -1.85 16.70 -0.38
CA SER A 129 -0.46 16.59 0.12
C SER A 129 -0.33 15.56 1.26
N ALA A 130 -1.43 14.91 1.64
CA ALA A 130 -1.49 13.89 2.69
C ALA A 130 -2.43 12.75 2.25
N PHE A 131 -2.07 12.08 1.16
CA PHE A 131 -2.84 11.00 0.54
C PHE A 131 -1.92 10.04 -0.22
N ARG A 132 -1.31 9.08 0.49
CA ARG A 132 -0.23 8.24 -0.05
C ARG A 132 -0.18 6.84 0.54
N ASP A 133 0.68 6.01 -0.05
CA ASP A 133 1.07 4.68 0.41
C ASP A 133 -0.09 3.67 0.37
N PRO A 134 -0.58 3.33 -0.84
CA PRO A 134 -1.63 2.33 -0.99
C PRO A 134 -1.15 0.94 -0.56
N THR A 135 -2.01 0.21 0.16
CA THR A 135 -1.71 -1.13 0.66
C THR A 135 -1.85 -2.20 -0.41
N THR A 136 -1.30 -3.38 -0.14
CA THR A 136 -1.70 -4.60 -0.83
C THR A 136 -3.22 -4.70 -0.75
N ALA A 137 -3.86 -4.85 -1.91
CA ALA A 137 -5.29 -4.91 -1.98
C ALA A 137 -5.78 -6.31 -1.58
N TRP A 138 -6.99 -6.38 -1.03
CA TRP A 138 -7.63 -7.65 -0.68
C TRP A 138 -8.99 -7.76 -1.35
N TYR A 139 -9.41 -8.97 -1.67
CA TYR A 139 -10.71 -9.23 -2.28
C TYR A 139 -11.73 -9.59 -1.20
N GLY A 140 -12.84 -8.85 -1.14
CA GLY A 140 -13.89 -9.09 -0.16
C GLY A 140 -14.99 -10.04 -0.65
N PRO A 141 -15.81 -10.57 0.27
CA PRO A 141 -16.93 -11.47 -0.05
C PRO A 141 -18.04 -10.78 -0.86
N ASP A 142 -18.08 -9.44 -0.85
CA ASP A 142 -18.95 -8.59 -1.66
C ASP A 142 -18.48 -8.46 -3.13
N SER A 143 -17.51 -9.26 -3.56
CA SER A 143 -16.93 -9.22 -4.91
C SER A 143 -16.30 -7.88 -5.29
N HIS A 144 -15.65 -7.22 -4.32
CA HIS A 144 -14.86 -6.01 -4.56
C HIS A 144 -13.46 -6.16 -3.97
N TRP A 145 -12.46 -5.79 -4.76
CA TRP A 145 -11.15 -5.40 -4.28
C TRP A 145 -11.24 -4.19 -3.38
N LYS A 146 -10.38 -4.16 -2.37
CA LYS A 146 -10.28 -3.08 -1.40
C LYS A 146 -8.81 -2.75 -1.18
N THR A 147 -8.52 -1.46 -1.06
CA THR A 147 -7.21 -0.95 -0.65
C THR A 147 -7.43 0.25 0.26
N ILE A 148 -6.49 0.49 1.17
CA ILE A 148 -6.48 1.70 1.99
C ILE A 148 -5.29 2.57 1.64
N ILE A 149 -5.47 3.87 1.80
CA ILE A 149 -4.46 4.89 1.54
C ILE A 149 -4.34 5.74 2.80
N GLY A 150 -3.11 5.98 3.24
CA GLY A 150 -2.81 6.82 4.40
C GLY A 150 -3.20 8.27 4.14
N SER A 151 -3.89 8.90 5.09
CA SER A 151 -4.31 10.29 4.98
C SER A 151 -4.54 10.94 6.34
N ARG A 152 -4.88 12.24 6.33
CA ARG A 152 -5.37 12.98 7.49
C ARG A 152 -6.35 14.09 7.14
N LYS A 153 -7.23 14.43 8.08
CA LYS A 153 -8.03 15.68 8.11
C LYS A 153 -7.70 16.45 9.38
N GLY A 154 -6.93 17.54 9.27
CA GLY A 154 -6.39 18.23 10.45
C GLY A 154 -5.42 17.32 11.23
N ARG A 155 -5.76 17.01 12.50
CA ARG A 155 -5.04 16.04 13.34
C ARG A 155 -5.67 14.63 13.38
N LEU A 156 -6.78 14.42 12.66
CA LEU A 156 -7.41 13.11 12.51
C LEU A 156 -6.65 12.29 11.45
N GLY A 157 -5.91 11.26 11.88
CA GLY A 157 -5.28 10.30 10.99
C GLY A 157 -6.30 9.28 10.49
N MET A 158 -6.20 8.89 9.21
CA MET A 158 -7.22 8.11 8.52
C MET A 158 -6.61 7.08 7.56
N ALA A 159 -7.21 5.89 7.53
CA ALA A 159 -7.02 4.90 6.47
C ALA A 159 -8.20 5.00 5.49
N VAL A 160 -8.03 5.78 4.42
CA VAL A 160 -9.11 6.04 3.45
C VAL A 160 -9.31 4.80 2.59
N LEU A 161 -10.50 4.21 2.66
CA LEU A 161 -10.84 2.98 1.97
C LEU A 161 -11.37 3.26 0.56
N TYR A 162 -10.86 2.52 -0.42
CA TYR A 162 -11.38 2.47 -1.79
C TYR A 162 -11.80 1.05 -2.15
N LYS A 163 -12.79 0.94 -3.04
CA LYS A 163 -13.33 -0.32 -3.54
C LYS A 163 -13.31 -0.37 -5.07
N SER A 164 -13.04 -1.53 -5.66
CA SER A 164 -13.07 -1.73 -7.10
C SER A 164 -13.52 -3.14 -7.47
N ARG A 165 -14.19 -3.30 -8.61
CA ARG A 165 -14.50 -4.63 -9.18
C ARG A 165 -13.45 -5.13 -10.15
N ASP A 166 -12.78 -4.21 -10.86
CA ASP A 166 -11.91 -4.47 -12.00
C ASP A 166 -10.45 -4.06 -11.76
N PHE A 167 -10.13 -3.55 -10.57
CA PHE A 167 -8.82 -2.98 -10.19
C PHE A 167 -8.43 -1.70 -10.95
N VAL A 168 -9.33 -1.17 -11.79
CA VAL A 168 -9.11 0.02 -12.63
C VAL A 168 -9.97 1.18 -12.13
N LYS A 169 -11.27 0.96 -11.97
CA LYS A 169 -12.22 1.94 -11.46
C LYS A 169 -12.36 1.77 -9.97
N TRP A 170 -11.87 2.75 -9.22
CA TRP A 170 -11.93 2.75 -7.77
C TRP A 170 -12.92 3.80 -7.27
N VAL A 171 -13.75 3.40 -6.31
CA VAL A 171 -14.74 4.27 -5.67
C VAL A 171 -14.38 4.39 -4.19
N LYS A 172 -14.30 5.62 -3.70
CA LYS A 172 -14.07 5.90 -2.28
C LYS A 172 -15.25 5.36 -1.46
N ALA A 173 -14.95 4.64 -0.39
CA ALA A 173 -15.98 4.29 0.59
C ALA A 173 -16.44 5.55 1.36
N GLU A 174 -17.69 5.55 1.82
CA GLU A 174 -18.24 6.66 2.60
C GLU A 174 -17.41 6.93 3.86
N ASN A 175 -17.05 5.86 4.58
CA ASN A 175 -16.26 5.91 5.79
C ASN A 175 -14.86 5.33 5.57
N PRO A 176 -13.82 5.86 6.26
CA PRO A 176 -12.50 5.22 6.28
C PRO A 176 -12.58 3.83 6.93
N LEU A 177 -11.61 2.96 6.65
CA LEU A 177 -11.51 1.66 7.32
C LEU A 177 -11.34 1.85 8.83
N HIS A 178 -10.48 2.79 9.21
CA HIS A 178 -10.24 3.22 10.58
C HIS A 178 -9.70 4.66 10.61
N SER A 179 -9.84 5.32 11.76
CA SER A 179 -9.32 6.67 12.00
C SER A 179 -9.08 6.90 13.47
N SER A 180 -8.09 7.74 13.83
CA SER A 180 -7.82 8.12 15.21
C SER A 180 -7.54 9.60 15.37
N GLN A 181 -8.19 10.23 16.36
CA GLN A 181 -7.98 11.64 16.68
C GLN A 181 -6.57 11.88 17.22
N ASN A 182 -6.04 13.07 16.96
CA ASN A 182 -4.74 13.53 17.47
C ASN A 182 -3.51 12.70 17.07
N SER A 183 -3.63 11.85 16.04
CA SER A 183 -2.53 10.98 15.57
C SER A 183 -1.74 11.55 14.38
N GLY A 184 -2.23 12.61 13.76
CA GLY A 184 -1.54 13.26 12.63
C GLY A 184 -1.64 12.46 11.32
N MET A 185 -0.58 12.50 10.51
CA MET A 185 -0.55 11.78 9.24
C MET A 185 -0.24 10.29 9.45
N TRP A 186 -1.04 9.43 8.84
CA TRP A 186 -0.75 8.00 8.74
C TRP A 186 -0.05 7.71 7.42
N GLU A 187 1.19 7.25 7.49
CA GLU A 187 2.00 6.79 6.37
C GLU A 187 2.08 5.26 6.38
N CYS A 188 2.41 4.68 5.23
CA CYS A 188 2.64 3.24 5.05
C CYS A 188 1.66 2.37 5.87
N PRO A 189 0.33 2.55 5.70
CA PRO A 189 -0.63 1.67 6.34
C PRO A 189 -0.40 0.23 5.88
N ASP A 190 -0.76 -0.73 6.71
CA ASP A 190 -0.85 -2.12 6.31
C ASP A 190 -2.03 -2.79 7.01
N PHE A 191 -2.66 -3.74 6.32
CA PHE A 191 -3.86 -4.41 6.79
C PHE A 191 -3.90 -5.84 6.30
N PHE A 192 -3.71 -6.78 7.23
CA PHE A 192 -3.62 -8.20 6.90
C PHE A 192 -4.25 -9.08 7.98
N PRO A 193 -4.82 -10.22 7.57
CA PRO A 193 -5.40 -11.21 8.46
C PRO A 193 -4.35 -12.07 9.15
N VAL A 194 -4.65 -12.49 10.37
CA VAL A 194 -3.86 -13.47 11.14
C VAL A 194 -4.79 -14.49 11.79
N LEU A 195 -4.37 -15.76 11.78
CA LEU A 195 -5.04 -16.81 12.56
C LEU A 195 -4.46 -16.83 13.98
N PRO A 196 -5.30 -16.84 15.03
CA PRO A 196 -4.80 -16.84 16.40
C PRO A 196 -4.09 -18.16 16.78
N LYS A 197 -4.48 -19.30 16.17
CA LYS A 197 -3.85 -20.61 16.37
C LYS A 197 -4.01 -21.54 15.14
N PRO A 198 -2.93 -22.18 14.67
CA PRO A 198 -1.54 -21.74 14.83
C PRO A 198 -1.37 -20.31 14.27
N MET A 199 -0.41 -19.54 14.79
CA MET A 199 -0.09 -18.19 14.30
C MET A 199 0.55 -18.27 12.90
N LEU A 200 -0.28 -18.52 11.90
CA LEU A 200 0.10 -18.51 10.49
C LEU A 200 -0.47 -17.24 9.85
N GLY A 201 0.37 -16.55 9.08
CA GLY A 201 -0.10 -15.57 8.12
C GLY A 201 -0.98 -16.27 7.07
N VAL A 202 -2.05 -15.62 6.66
CA VAL A 202 -2.93 -16.12 5.60
C VAL A 202 -3.04 -15.06 4.51
N ASP A 203 -3.47 -15.48 3.32
CA ASP A 203 -3.70 -14.54 2.22
C ASP A 203 -4.68 -13.44 2.64
N ASN A 204 -4.44 -12.20 2.19
CA ASN A 204 -5.20 -11.02 2.59
C ASN A 204 -6.71 -11.14 2.29
N SER A 205 -7.09 -11.97 1.33
CA SER A 205 -8.48 -12.19 0.91
C SER A 205 -9.17 -13.33 1.66
N VAL A 206 -8.50 -13.99 2.61
CA VAL A 206 -9.08 -15.09 3.38
C VAL A 206 -10.18 -14.59 4.31
N THR A 207 -11.37 -15.16 4.16
CA THR A 207 -12.51 -14.96 5.07
C THR A 207 -12.83 -16.27 5.80
N ARG A 208 -12.64 -16.31 7.12
CA ARG A 208 -12.94 -17.49 7.95
C ARG A 208 -13.36 -17.07 9.36
N ASN A 209 -14.17 -17.90 10.02
CA ASN A 209 -14.44 -17.74 11.45
C ASN A 209 -13.16 -17.79 12.30
N GLY A 210 -13.07 -16.89 13.27
CA GLY A 210 -11.92 -16.80 14.19
C GLY A 210 -10.74 -15.98 13.67
N LEU A 211 -10.83 -15.39 12.47
CA LEU A 211 -9.80 -14.50 11.94
C LEU A 211 -9.67 -13.23 12.79
N LYS A 212 -8.43 -12.82 13.06
CA LYS A 212 -8.12 -11.48 13.54
C LYS A 212 -7.44 -10.70 12.42
N HIS A 213 -7.44 -9.39 12.51
CA HIS A 213 -6.72 -8.53 11.58
C HIS A 213 -5.73 -7.67 12.35
N VAL A 214 -4.56 -7.48 11.74
CA VAL A 214 -3.59 -6.49 12.18
C VAL A 214 -3.80 -5.25 11.32
N PHE A 215 -3.95 -4.10 11.97
CA PHE A 215 -3.91 -2.80 11.30
C PHE A 215 -2.68 -2.06 11.79
N LYS A 216 -1.76 -1.76 10.86
CA LYS A 216 -0.48 -1.08 11.11
C LYS A 216 -0.48 0.28 10.42
N VAL A 217 0.18 1.26 11.03
CA VAL A 217 0.48 2.56 10.43
C VAL A 217 1.85 3.05 10.89
N SER A 218 2.52 3.83 10.05
CA SER A 218 3.67 4.66 10.43
C SER A 218 3.15 6.05 10.78
N LEU A 219 3.41 6.54 11.99
CA LEU A 219 2.98 7.88 12.39
C LEU A 219 4.06 8.90 12.04
N ASP A 220 3.75 9.82 11.13
CA ASP A 220 4.68 10.88 10.68
C ASP A 220 5.16 11.76 11.85
N GLU A 221 4.28 12.01 12.83
CA GLU A 221 4.59 12.85 14.00
C GLU A 221 5.63 12.22 14.94
N THR A 222 5.60 10.89 15.11
CA THR A 222 6.48 10.19 16.07
C THR A 222 7.62 9.43 15.42
N ARG A 223 7.56 9.19 14.10
CA ARG A 223 8.52 8.38 13.32
C ARG A 223 8.62 6.93 13.78
N TYR A 224 7.55 6.39 14.37
CA TYR A 224 7.42 4.98 14.75
C TYR A 224 6.30 4.28 13.99
N ASP A 225 6.45 2.96 13.89
CA ASP A 225 5.44 2.04 13.38
C ASP A 225 4.61 1.48 14.54
N TYR A 226 3.30 1.59 14.45
CA TYR A 226 2.35 1.07 15.43
C TYR A 226 1.41 0.09 14.76
N TYR A 227 1.00 -0.94 15.50
CA TYR A 227 -0.06 -1.84 15.06
C TYR A 227 -1.05 -2.09 16.19
N THR A 228 -2.26 -2.45 15.78
CA THR A 228 -3.30 -2.97 16.68
C THR A 228 -3.82 -4.28 16.11
N ILE A 229 -4.36 -5.14 16.99
CA ILE A 229 -5.03 -6.38 16.60
C ILE A 229 -6.51 -6.20 16.85
N GLY A 230 -7.36 -6.61 15.90
CA GLY A 230 -8.80 -6.40 15.98
C GLY A 230 -9.61 -7.35 15.10
N THR A 231 -10.86 -6.97 14.85
CA THR A 231 -11.76 -7.65 13.91
C THR A 231 -12.09 -6.74 12.74
N TYR A 232 -12.35 -7.34 11.59
CA TYR A 232 -12.80 -6.63 10.40
C TYR A 232 -14.28 -6.93 10.18
N ASP A 233 -15.10 -5.89 10.22
CA ASP A 233 -16.50 -5.95 9.84
C ASP A 233 -16.61 -5.78 8.32
N PHE A 234 -16.80 -6.91 7.62
CA PHE A 234 -16.92 -6.95 6.16
C PHE A 234 -18.19 -6.26 5.64
N ILE A 235 -19.25 -6.18 6.46
CA ILE A 235 -20.53 -5.57 6.08
C ILE A 235 -20.35 -4.04 6.06
N HIS A 236 -19.88 -3.49 7.18
CA HIS A 236 -19.71 -2.05 7.34
C HIS A 236 -18.36 -1.53 6.85
N ASN A 237 -17.48 -2.42 6.39
CA ASN A 237 -16.13 -2.10 5.91
C ASN A 237 -15.29 -1.35 6.96
N LYS A 238 -15.35 -1.81 8.21
CA LYS A 238 -14.74 -1.12 9.35
C LYS A 238 -13.82 -2.05 10.13
N TYR A 239 -12.64 -1.57 10.46
CA TYR A 239 -11.75 -2.23 11.39
C TYR A 239 -12.03 -1.78 12.84
N VAL A 240 -12.13 -2.76 13.74
CA VAL A 240 -12.42 -2.56 15.16
C VAL A 240 -11.29 -3.17 16.00
N PRO A 241 -10.42 -2.35 16.62
CA PRO A 241 -9.36 -2.83 17.50
C PRO A 241 -9.92 -3.63 18.68
N ASN A 242 -9.24 -4.71 19.09
CA ASN A 242 -9.52 -5.39 20.35
C ASN A 242 -9.24 -4.40 21.51
N GLY A 243 -10.08 -4.40 22.55
CA GLY A 243 -9.90 -3.53 23.72
C GLY A 243 -10.63 -2.18 23.66
N LEU A 244 -11.31 -1.85 22.54
CA LEU A 244 -12.32 -0.79 22.50
C LEU A 244 -13.72 -1.40 22.69
N SER A 245 -13.94 -2.09 23.82
CA SER A 245 -15.31 -2.25 24.32
C SER A 245 -15.85 -0.84 24.54
N ARG A 246 -16.95 -0.50 23.85
CA ARG A 246 -17.71 0.73 24.09
C ARG A 246 -17.77 0.96 25.60
N ILE A 247 -17.20 2.06 26.09
CA ILE A 247 -17.66 2.64 27.34
C ILE A 247 -19.07 3.12 27.02
N THR A 248 -20.06 2.25 27.18
CA THR A 248 -21.44 2.68 27.35
C THR A 248 -21.46 3.37 28.70
N THR A 249 -21.36 4.70 28.69
CA THR A 249 -21.96 5.50 29.75
C THR A 249 -23.47 5.27 29.63
N GLN A 250 -23.99 4.28 30.35
CA GLN A 250 -25.39 4.31 30.74
C GLN A 250 -25.51 5.49 31.72
N GLY A 251 -26.40 6.42 31.39
CA GLY A 251 -26.90 7.42 32.32
C GLY A 251 -27.88 6.82 33.32
#